data_AF-A0A1U7NYW5-F1
#
_entry.id   AF-A0A1U7NYW5-F1
#
_cell.length_a   1.000
_cell.length_b   1.000
_cell.length_c   1.000
_cell.angle_alpha   90.00
_cell.angle_beta   90.00
_cell.angle_gamma   90.00
#
_symmetry.space_group_name_H-M   'P 1'
#
loop_
_entity.id
_entity.type
_entity.pdbx_description
1 polymer ?
#
loop_
_entity_poly.entity_id
_entity_poly.type
_entity_poly.pdbx_seq_one_letter_code
_entity_poly.pdbx_strand_id
1 'polypeptide(L)'
;MDWPAPTDFVYGEPLPPPADWTRSGLLMTFNLECAGCVSRGIPFLKRLHTEFGGRVNLLALHTSHGHRPLPREEVKPTLIKFARDFARLPFPVALDTSGDLARAWQTEGTPHWLAFAPGGELLRSVYGSQENAQTRLHYLLEEWAGPDSKPHGEIA
;
A
#
# COMPACT_ATOMS: atom_id res chain seq x y z
N MET A 1 3.69 15.44 1.59
CA MET A 1 3.54 14.19 2.35
C MET A 1 4.93 13.60 2.52
N ASP A 2 5.33 13.25 3.74
CA ASP A 2 6.55 12.46 3.95
C ASP A 2 6.41 11.10 3.26
N TRP A 3 7.46 10.66 2.58
CA TRP A 3 7.45 9.47 1.73
C TRP A 3 8.72 8.63 1.96
N PRO A 4 8.69 7.29 1.79
CA PRO A 4 9.90 6.48 1.91
C PRO A 4 10.99 6.97 0.94
N ALA A 5 12.23 7.06 1.42
CA ALA A 5 13.36 7.32 0.53
C ALA A 5 13.54 6.13 -0.43
N PRO A 6 14.16 6.31 -1.61
CA PRO A 6 14.42 5.19 -2.52
C PRO A 6 15.14 4.00 -1.86
N THR A 7 16.02 4.27 -0.89
CA THR A 7 16.74 3.25 -0.11
C THR A 7 15.88 2.50 0.91
N ASP A 8 14.68 2.99 1.20
CA ASP A 8 13.71 2.35 2.07
C ASP A 8 12.87 1.30 1.36
N PHE A 9 12.83 1.32 0.03
CA PHE A 9 12.28 0.24 -0.79
C PHE A 9 13.23 -0.96 -0.75
N VAL A 10 12.79 -2.02 -0.10
CA VAL A 10 13.60 -3.23 0.11
C VAL A 10 13.32 -4.31 -0.93
N TYR A 11 12.26 -4.14 -1.73
CA TYR A 11 11.86 -5.06 -2.78
C TYR A 11 11.07 -4.32 -3.87
N GLY A 12 11.30 -4.69 -5.14
CA GLY A 12 10.69 -4.04 -6.31
C GLY A 12 11.26 -2.64 -6.60
N GLU A 13 10.82 -2.04 -7.71
CA GLU A 13 11.26 -0.70 -8.11
C GLU A 13 10.63 0.38 -7.22
N PRO A 14 11.42 1.35 -6.69
CA PRO A 14 10.89 2.45 -5.91
C PRO A 14 9.83 3.25 -6.66
N LEU A 15 8.73 3.59 -5.97
CA LEU A 15 7.75 4.54 -6.49
C LEU A 15 8.06 5.95 -5.96
N PRO A 16 7.91 6.99 -6.81
CA PRO A 16 7.99 8.36 -6.34
C PRO A 16 6.81 8.67 -5.41
N PRO A 17 6.84 9.81 -4.68
CA PRO A 17 5.71 10.26 -3.88
C PRO A 17 4.40 10.36 -4.70
N PRO A 18 3.22 10.23 -4.07
CA PRO A 18 1.93 10.29 -4.77
C PRO A 18 1.72 11.59 -5.56
N ALA A 19 2.35 12.69 -5.13
CA ALA A 19 2.31 13.98 -5.82
C ALA A 19 2.82 13.89 -7.28
N ASP A 20 3.71 12.94 -7.56
CA ASP A 20 4.31 12.74 -8.88
C ASP A 20 3.60 11.62 -9.68
N TRP A 21 2.51 11.06 -9.15
CA TRP A 21 1.80 9.98 -9.83
C TRP A 21 0.89 10.52 -10.93
N THR A 22 1.03 9.97 -12.13
CA THR A 22 0.15 10.24 -13.28
C THR A 22 -1.10 9.38 -13.31
N ARG A 23 -1.20 8.41 -12.38
CA ARG A 23 -2.32 7.48 -12.23
C ARG A 23 -2.68 7.36 -10.76
N SER A 24 -3.92 7.04 -10.47
CA SER A 24 -4.34 6.72 -9.10
C SER A 24 -3.51 5.58 -8.52
N GLY A 25 -3.46 5.49 -7.21
CA GLY A 25 -2.77 4.38 -6.56
C GLY A 25 -3.33 3.97 -5.22
N LEU A 26 -3.01 2.76 -4.83
CA LEU A 26 -3.40 2.17 -3.56
C LEU A 26 -2.16 1.67 -2.82
N LEU A 27 -1.98 2.18 -1.62
CA LEU A 27 -0.95 1.77 -0.68
C LEU A 27 -1.59 0.97 0.46
N MET A 28 -0.96 -0.16 0.83
CA MET A 28 -1.29 -0.86 2.06
C MET A 28 -0.15 -0.76 3.08
N THR A 29 -0.41 -0.23 4.28
CA THR A 29 0.48 -0.45 5.41
C THR A 29 0.25 -1.83 6.01
N PHE A 30 1.33 -2.54 6.33
CA PHE A 30 1.25 -3.89 6.88
C PHE A 30 2.40 -4.19 7.83
N ASN A 31 2.27 -5.30 8.56
CA ASN A 31 3.36 -5.85 9.36
C ASN A 31 3.35 -7.38 9.20
N LEU A 32 4.52 -8.03 9.28
CA LEU A 32 4.64 -9.49 9.18
C LEU A 32 4.03 -10.24 10.39
N GLU A 33 3.97 -9.62 11.56
CA GLU A 33 3.34 -10.17 12.78
C GLU A 33 1.80 -10.02 12.76
N CYS A 34 1.25 -9.27 11.80
CA CYS A 34 -0.18 -9.04 11.63
C CYS A 34 -0.83 -10.17 10.79
N ALA A 35 -1.55 -11.07 11.47
CA ALA A 35 -2.23 -12.19 10.80
C ALA A 35 -3.22 -11.73 9.70
N GLY A 36 -3.97 -10.65 9.94
CA GLY A 36 -4.90 -10.08 8.94
C GLY A 36 -4.20 -9.48 7.71
N CYS A 37 -2.94 -9.09 7.85
CA CYS A 37 -2.11 -8.57 6.78
C CYS A 37 -1.61 -9.72 5.90
N VAL A 38 -1.00 -10.74 6.50
CA VAL A 38 -0.39 -11.86 5.79
C VAL A 38 -1.45 -12.78 5.17
N SER A 39 -2.54 -13.08 5.88
CA SER A 39 -3.55 -14.05 5.42
C SER A 39 -4.61 -13.46 4.48
N ARG A 40 -4.86 -12.14 4.53
CA ARG A 40 -5.93 -11.49 3.74
C ARG A 40 -5.44 -10.28 2.95
N GLY A 41 -4.77 -9.33 3.61
CA GLY A 41 -4.34 -8.08 2.99
C GLY A 41 -3.39 -8.27 1.81
N ILE A 42 -2.28 -8.96 2.01
CA ILE A 42 -1.29 -9.24 0.96
C ILE A 42 -1.91 -10.07 -0.19
N PRO A 43 -2.64 -11.18 0.06
CA PRO A 43 -3.35 -11.89 -1.00
C PRO A 43 -4.34 -11.01 -1.77
N PHE A 44 -5.06 -10.12 -1.10
CA PHE A 44 -5.99 -9.19 -1.75
C PHE A 44 -5.26 -8.16 -2.63
N LEU A 45 -4.21 -7.52 -2.12
CA LEU A 45 -3.40 -6.57 -2.91
C LEU A 45 -2.77 -7.26 -4.14
N LYS A 46 -2.37 -8.53 -4.02
CA LYS A 46 -1.93 -9.33 -5.18
C LYS A 46 -3.03 -9.53 -6.21
N ARG A 47 -4.27 -9.83 -5.79
CA ARG A 47 -5.41 -9.92 -6.73
C ARG A 47 -5.66 -8.59 -7.43
N LEU A 48 -5.67 -7.49 -6.68
CA LEU A 48 -5.78 -6.15 -7.25
C LEU A 48 -4.65 -5.86 -8.24
N HIS A 49 -3.42 -6.30 -7.98
CA HIS A 49 -2.33 -6.15 -8.92
C HIS A 49 -2.53 -6.96 -10.21
N THR A 50 -2.96 -8.21 -10.11
CA THR A 50 -3.27 -9.04 -11.30
C THR A 50 -4.29 -8.34 -12.21
N GLU A 51 -5.25 -7.64 -11.63
CA GLU A 51 -6.35 -7.02 -12.35
C GLU A 51 -6.07 -5.57 -12.80
N PHE A 52 -5.41 -4.79 -11.96
CA PHE A 52 -5.26 -3.34 -12.13
C PHE A 52 -3.80 -2.85 -12.18
N GLY A 53 -2.79 -3.70 -11.99
CA GLY A 53 -1.39 -3.28 -11.83
C GLY A 53 -0.79 -2.52 -13.03
N GLY A 54 -1.36 -2.68 -14.22
CA GLY A 54 -1.00 -1.87 -15.41
C GLY A 54 -1.69 -0.51 -15.50
N ARG A 55 -2.67 -0.22 -14.62
CA ARG A 55 -3.56 0.94 -14.66
C ARG A 55 -3.46 1.82 -13.42
N VAL A 56 -3.11 1.25 -12.26
CA VAL A 56 -2.95 1.97 -10.99
C VAL A 56 -1.61 1.65 -10.34
N ASN A 57 -1.09 2.57 -9.54
CA ASN A 57 0.10 2.33 -8.71
C ASN A 57 -0.28 1.47 -7.49
N LEU A 58 0.47 0.41 -7.21
CA LEU A 58 0.25 -0.46 -6.06
C LEU A 58 1.53 -0.60 -5.25
N LEU A 59 1.44 -0.41 -3.93
CA LEU A 59 2.59 -0.41 -3.01
C LEU A 59 2.20 -1.04 -1.67
N ALA A 60 3.14 -1.71 -1.04
CA ALA A 60 3.04 -2.08 0.37
C ALA A 60 4.11 -1.36 1.21
N LEU A 61 3.73 -0.82 2.36
CA LEU A 61 4.64 -0.28 3.36
C LEU A 61 4.65 -1.20 4.57
N HIS A 62 5.76 -1.89 4.84
CA HIS A 62 5.93 -2.59 6.11
C HIS A 62 6.24 -1.58 7.21
N THR A 63 5.39 -1.47 8.24
CA THR A 63 5.56 -0.50 9.33
C THR A 63 5.57 -1.17 10.70
N SER A 64 6.37 -0.62 11.63
CA SER A 64 6.33 -0.99 13.05
C SER A 64 5.24 -0.26 13.85
N HIS A 65 4.48 0.66 13.24
CA HIS A 65 3.39 1.33 13.94
C HIS A 65 2.31 0.34 14.43
N GLY A 66 2.02 0.34 15.73
CA GLY A 66 1.11 -0.61 16.36
C GLY A 66 1.71 -1.99 16.64
N HIS A 67 3.02 -2.18 16.42
CA HIS A 67 3.76 -3.42 16.64
C HIS A 67 5.02 -3.17 17.45
N ARG A 68 5.72 -4.25 17.84
CA ARG A 68 7.01 -4.13 18.49
C ARG A 68 8.02 -3.52 17.51
N PRO A 69 8.71 -2.42 17.87
CA PRO A 69 9.76 -1.88 17.03
C PRO A 69 10.96 -2.83 17.04
N LEU A 70 11.48 -3.12 15.85
CA LEU A 70 12.66 -3.94 15.64
C LEU A 70 13.67 -3.18 14.76
N PRO A 71 14.98 -3.36 14.97
CA PRO A 71 15.99 -2.76 14.11
C PRO A 71 15.84 -3.18 12.64
N ARG A 72 16.19 -2.28 11.71
CA ARG A 72 16.14 -2.53 10.27
C ARG A 72 16.85 -3.81 9.85
N GLU A 73 18.01 -4.09 10.44
CA GLU A 73 18.81 -5.28 10.14
C GLU A 73 18.14 -6.61 10.55
N GLU A 74 17.21 -6.58 11.52
CA GLU A 74 16.42 -7.76 11.91
C GLU A 74 15.20 -7.95 11.02
N VAL A 75 14.54 -6.85 10.62
CA VAL A 75 13.29 -6.90 9.83
C VAL A 75 13.57 -7.12 8.35
N LYS A 76 14.53 -6.40 7.78
CA LYS A 76 14.78 -6.32 6.32
C LYS A 76 15.03 -7.70 5.69
N PRO A 77 15.89 -8.59 6.22
CA PRO A 77 16.12 -9.90 5.60
C PRO A 77 14.84 -10.76 5.55
N THR A 78 14.06 -10.74 6.63
CA THR A 78 12.80 -11.48 6.73
C THR A 78 11.75 -10.92 5.78
N LEU A 79 11.65 -9.60 5.68
CA LEU A 79 10.75 -8.91 4.76
C LEU A 79 11.08 -9.18 3.29
N ILE A 80 12.37 -9.17 2.92
CA ILE A 80 12.82 -9.53 1.57
C ILE A 80 12.48 -10.99 1.26
N LYS A 81 12.78 -11.92 2.18
CA LYS A 81 12.44 -13.35 2.01
C LYS A 81 10.94 -13.55 1.87
N PHE A 82 10.14 -12.84 2.67
CA PHE A 82 8.68 -12.87 2.55
C PHE A 82 8.24 -12.36 1.17
N ALA A 83 8.72 -11.18 0.75
CA ALA A 83 8.31 -10.55 -0.49
C ALA A 83 8.71 -11.37 -1.72
N ARG A 84 9.95 -11.85 -1.78
CA ARG A 84 10.50 -12.58 -2.93
C ARG A 84 10.08 -14.05 -2.97
N ASP A 85 10.24 -14.77 -1.86
CA ASP A 85 10.22 -16.23 -1.87
C ASP A 85 8.86 -16.80 -1.46
N PHE A 86 8.29 -16.26 -0.38
CA PHE A 86 7.03 -16.75 0.19
C PHE A 86 5.80 -16.19 -0.52
N ALA A 87 5.65 -14.86 -0.49
CA ALA A 87 4.49 -14.18 -1.03
C ALA A 87 4.61 -13.90 -2.53
N ARG A 88 5.82 -13.84 -3.09
CA ARG A 88 6.12 -13.55 -4.50
C ARG A 88 5.35 -12.30 -4.95
N LEU A 89 5.64 -11.18 -4.31
CA LEU A 89 4.93 -9.93 -4.51
C LEU A 89 5.26 -9.36 -5.89
N PRO A 90 4.25 -8.93 -6.67
CA PRO A 90 4.47 -8.32 -7.98
C PRO A 90 4.61 -6.78 -7.92
N PHE A 91 4.57 -6.21 -6.72
CA PHE A 91 4.63 -4.76 -6.46
C PHE A 91 5.74 -4.43 -5.46
N PRO A 92 6.20 -3.17 -5.41
CA PRO A 92 7.24 -2.74 -4.48
C PRO A 92 6.82 -2.81 -3.02
N VAL A 93 7.84 -2.92 -2.15
CA VAL A 93 7.71 -2.92 -0.70
C VAL A 93 8.71 -1.97 -0.06
N ALA A 94 8.21 -0.98 0.67
CA ALA A 94 9.00 -0.09 1.51
C ALA A 94 9.01 -0.55 2.98
N LEU A 95 10.02 -0.09 3.73
CA LEU A 95 10.21 -0.45 5.15
C LEU A 95 10.30 0.81 6.04
N ASP A 96 9.33 0.95 6.93
CA ASP A 96 9.20 1.99 7.96
C ASP A 96 9.36 1.36 9.36
N THR A 97 10.61 1.22 9.83
CA THR A 97 10.90 0.61 11.14
C THR A 97 10.58 1.51 12.33
N SER A 98 10.49 2.84 12.15
CA SER A 98 10.13 3.74 13.25
C SER A 98 8.61 3.84 13.41
N GLY A 99 7.85 3.63 12.34
CA GLY A 99 6.41 3.87 12.31
C GLY A 99 6.05 5.33 12.07
N ASP A 100 7.02 6.20 11.76
CA ASP A 100 6.79 7.63 11.63
C ASP A 100 5.95 7.96 10.39
N LEU A 101 6.21 7.27 9.27
CA LEU A 101 5.42 7.45 8.05
C LEU A 101 3.95 7.06 8.29
N ALA A 102 3.73 5.89 8.88
CA ALA A 102 2.39 5.43 9.23
C ALA A 102 1.66 6.41 10.19
N ARG A 103 2.36 6.96 11.20
CA ARG A 103 1.81 7.99 12.08
C ARG A 103 1.50 9.30 11.35
N ALA A 104 2.41 9.77 10.51
CA ALA A 104 2.24 10.99 9.73
C ALA A 104 1.05 10.90 8.76
N TRP A 105 0.78 9.69 8.24
CA TRP A 105 -0.37 9.40 7.39
C TRP A 105 -1.64 9.06 8.17
N GLN A 106 -1.62 9.20 9.51
CA GLN A 106 -2.76 8.98 10.40
C GLN A 106 -3.39 7.59 10.25
N THR A 107 -2.57 6.56 10.01
CA THR A 107 -3.07 5.18 9.99
C THR A 107 -3.43 4.72 11.39
N GLU A 108 -4.50 3.94 11.53
CA GLU A 108 -4.99 3.45 12.84
C GLU A 108 -4.30 2.16 13.29
N GLY A 109 -3.56 1.49 12.40
CA GLY A 109 -2.88 0.23 12.65
C GLY A 109 -2.56 -0.49 11.34
N THR A 110 -2.51 -1.81 11.38
CA THR A 110 -2.32 -2.62 10.16
C THR A 110 -3.32 -3.79 10.10
N PRO A 111 -3.82 -4.16 8.91
CA PRO A 111 -3.56 -3.51 7.63
C PRO A 111 -4.35 -2.20 7.53
N HIS A 112 -3.79 -1.20 6.87
CA HIS A 112 -4.48 0.05 6.55
C HIS A 112 -4.26 0.39 5.09
N TRP A 113 -5.28 0.95 4.44
CA TRP A 113 -5.26 1.25 3.02
C TRP A 113 -5.39 2.74 2.78
N LEU A 114 -4.52 3.28 1.94
CA LEU A 114 -4.53 4.69 1.52
C LEU A 114 -4.67 4.72 0.01
N ALA A 115 -5.72 5.38 -0.47
CA ALA A 115 -6.05 5.45 -1.88
C ALA A 115 -5.86 6.89 -2.37
N PHE A 116 -5.05 7.09 -3.39
CA PHE A 116 -4.62 8.39 -3.89
C PHE A 116 -5.11 8.63 -5.32
N ALA A 117 -5.52 9.87 -5.61
CA ALA A 117 -5.71 10.36 -6.96
C ALA A 117 -4.36 10.53 -7.68
N PRO A 118 -4.35 10.68 -9.02
CA PRO A 118 -3.20 11.27 -9.71
C PRO A 118 -2.88 12.63 -9.10
N GLY A 119 -1.60 12.97 -8.93
CA GLY A 119 -1.18 14.20 -8.25
C GLY A 119 -1.25 14.17 -6.72
N GLY A 120 -1.64 13.02 -6.12
CA GLY A 120 -1.35 12.71 -4.72
C GLY A 120 -2.40 13.13 -3.70
N GLU A 121 -3.59 13.55 -4.13
CA GLU A 121 -4.72 13.76 -3.20
C GLU A 121 -5.13 12.44 -2.56
N LEU A 122 -5.21 12.39 -1.23
CA LEU A 122 -5.69 11.22 -0.50
C LEU A 122 -7.23 11.15 -0.58
N LEU A 123 -7.75 10.23 -1.38
CA LEU A 123 -9.19 10.06 -1.61
C LEU A 123 -9.85 9.18 -0.54
N ARG A 124 -9.17 8.15 -0.05
CA ARG A 124 -9.71 7.22 0.96
C ARG A 124 -8.63 6.75 1.93
N SER A 125 -9.04 6.57 3.19
CA SER A 125 -8.26 5.97 4.26
C SER A 125 -9.12 4.90 4.94
N VAL A 126 -8.70 3.63 4.86
CA VAL A 126 -9.53 2.48 5.29
C VAL A 126 -8.72 1.55 6.18
N TYR A 127 -9.12 1.40 7.43
CA TYR A 127 -8.51 0.44 8.35
C TYR A 127 -9.10 -0.97 8.21
N GLY A 128 -8.25 -1.99 8.26
CA GLY A 128 -8.60 -3.40 8.30
C GLY A 128 -8.63 -4.11 6.94
N SER A 129 -8.80 -5.44 6.97
CA SER A 129 -8.87 -6.31 5.78
C SER A 129 -10.12 -7.19 5.76
N GLN A 130 -11.20 -6.71 6.37
CA GLN A 130 -12.50 -7.39 6.36
C GLN A 130 -13.14 -7.27 4.97
N GLU A 131 -14.08 -8.16 4.65
CA GLU A 131 -14.71 -8.26 3.32
C GLU A 131 -15.27 -6.90 2.84
N ASN A 132 -16.03 -6.20 3.67
CA ASN A 132 -16.56 -4.87 3.34
C ASN A 132 -15.48 -3.84 2.97
N ALA A 133 -14.31 -3.89 3.60
CA ALA A 133 -13.20 -2.99 3.27
C ALA A 133 -12.59 -3.36 1.91
N GLN A 134 -12.39 -4.65 1.65
CA GLN A 134 -11.86 -5.13 0.37
C GLN A 134 -12.81 -4.80 -0.79
N THR A 135 -14.11 -5.06 -0.61
CA THR A 135 -15.14 -4.77 -1.62
C THR A 135 -15.16 -3.29 -2.00
N ARG A 136 -15.12 -2.37 -1.01
CA ARG A 136 -15.07 -0.93 -1.29
C ARG A 136 -13.81 -0.50 -2.06
N LEU A 137 -12.66 -1.08 -1.72
CA LEU A 137 -11.40 -0.78 -2.41
C LEU A 137 -11.40 -1.33 -3.84
N HIS A 138 -11.97 -2.51 -4.05
CA HIS A 138 -12.09 -3.09 -5.38
C HIS A 138 -12.96 -2.21 -6.29
N TYR A 139 -14.16 -1.82 -5.85
CA TYR A 139 -15.02 -0.90 -6.61
C TYR A 139 -14.35 0.43 -6.93
N LEU A 140 -13.59 0.98 -5.98
CA LEU A 140 -12.82 2.21 -6.20
C LEU A 140 -11.79 2.05 -7.32
N LEU A 141 -11.10 0.90 -7.38
CA LEU A 141 -10.12 0.62 -8.43
C LEU A 141 -10.81 0.34 -9.78
N GLU A 142 -11.95 -0.33 -9.79
CA GLU A 142 -12.76 -0.51 -11.00
C GLU A 142 -13.17 0.83 -11.62
N GLU A 143 -13.63 1.77 -10.80
CA GLU A 143 -13.98 3.13 -11.22
C GLU A 143 -12.78 3.86 -11.84
N TRP A 144 -11.62 3.81 -11.19
CA TRP A 144 -10.40 4.47 -11.69
C TRP A 144 -9.82 3.83 -12.95
N ALA A 145 -9.99 2.53 -13.09
CA ALA A 145 -9.40 1.76 -14.16
C ALA A 145 -10.35 1.55 -15.35
N GLY A 146 -11.60 2.03 -15.24
CA GLY A 146 -12.62 1.95 -16.27
C GLY A 146 -12.40 2.93 -17.44
N PRO A 147 -13.02 2.65 -18.61
CA PRO A 147 -12.89 3.46 -19.83
C PRO A 147 -13.44 4.90 -19.69
N ASP A 148 -14.35 5.14 -18.75
CA ASP A 148 -14.96 6.45 -18.48
C ASP A 148 -14.38 7.13 -17.22
N SER A 149 -13.16 6.78 -16.81
CA SER A 149 -12.50 7.39 -15.65
C SER A 149 -12.39 8.91 -15.84
N LYS A 150 -13.31 9.65 -15.21
CA LYS A 150 -13.25 11.11 -15.16
C LYS A 150 -12.14 11.53 -14.20
N PRO A 151 -11.37 12.59 -14.49
CA PRO A 151 -10.49 13.18 -13.50
C PRO A 151 -11.33 13.60 -12.29
N HIS A 152 -10.98 13.09 -11.10
CA HIS A 152 -11.66 13.43 -9.85
C HIS A 152 -11.59 14.95 -9.63
N GLY A 153 -12.73 15.62 -9.65
CA GLY A 153 -12.84 17.08 -9.50
C GLY A 153 -14.04 17.72 -10.22
N GLU A 154 -14.69 17.05 -11.16
CA GLU A 154 -15.87 17.58 -11.87
C GLU A 154 -17.17 17.02 -11.26
N ILE A 155 -17.63 17.66 -10.18
CA ILE A 155 -19.03 17.57 -9.74
C ILE A 155 -19.86 18.49 -10.63
N ALA A 156 -20.95 17.96 -11.20
CA ALA A 156 -22.02 18.76 -11.78
C ALA A 156 -22.76 19.56 -10.70
#